data_AF-A0A2W7S5L8-F1
#
_entry.id   AF-A0A2W7S5L8-F1
#
_cell.length_a   1.000
_cell.length_b   1.000
_cell.length_c   1.000
_cell.angle_alpha   90.00
_cell.angle_beta   90.00
_cell.angle_gamma   90.00
#
_symmetry.space_group_name_H-M   'P 1'
#
loop_
_entity.id
_entity.type
_entity.pdbx_description
1 polymer ?
#
loop_
_entity_poly.entity_id
_entity_poly.type
_entity_poly.pdbx_seq_one_letter_code
_entity_poly.pdbx_strand_id
1 'polypeptide(L)'
;MLSISIITPSFNNAATILQTVESVAAQTVVPLEHLIMDGQSTDDTARVLQNTAAIYISEPDKGMYDAMNKGIQRAKGEVIGILNADDFYASNTVLEKVLQLFETTECDAVYGDLVYVQKDNVAKVQRYWVAGAYTPGAFLKGWMPPHPTFFVRKKVYEQYGLFNLDLGTAADYELMLRFIHKYGIRLGYLPQTLVYMRAGGASNESLLARFKANRKDVMAWKVNGLQPKWYTLYAKPLRKLNQFWKG
;
A
#
# COMPACT_ATOMS: atom_id res chain seq x y z
N MET A 1 -4.97 12.42 -20.18
CA MET A 1 -5.31 12.02 -18.81
C MET A 1 -4.54 10.76 -18.51
N LEU A 2 -3.80 10.74 -17.40
CA LEU A 2 -3.01 9.57 -17.01
C LEU A 2 -3.90 8.33 -16.83
N SER A 3 -3.40 7.16 -17.21
CA SER A 3 -4.06 5.88 -16.92
C SER A 3 -3.60 5.30 -15.58
N ILE A 4 -4.49 4.54 -14.91
CA ILE A 4 -4.19 3.93 -13.61
C ILE A 4 -4.54 2.44 -13.57
N SER A 5 -3.64 1.66 -12.99
CA SER A 5 -3.87 0.26 -12.63
C SER A 5 -3.88 0.10 -11.13
N ILE A 6 -4.95 -0.49 -10.60
CA ILE A 6 -5.05 -0.94 -9.22
C ILE A 6 -4.73 -2.43 -9.18
N ILE A 7 -3.85 -2.82 -8.27
CA ILE A 7 -3.45 -4.20 -8.05
C ILE A 7 -3.91 -4.61 -6.66
N THR A 8 -4.64 -5.72 -6.59
CA THR A 8 -5.08 -6.32 -5.34
C THR A 8 -4.49 -7.72 -5.21
N PRO A 9 -3.50 -7.93 -4.33
CA PRO A 9 -3.06 -9.28 -4.00
C PRO A 9 -4.15 -9.96 -3.16
N SER A 10 -4.43 -11.23 -3.43
CA SER A 10 -5.44 -12.01 -2.73
C SER A 10 -4.96 -13.43 -2.40
N PHE A 11 -5.33 -13.90 -1.22
CA PHE A 11 -5.19 -15.30 -0.81
C PHE A 11 -6.19 -15.59 0.31
N ASN A 12 -7.20 -16.40 0.01
CA ASN A 12 -8.32 -16.76 0.89
C ASN A 12 -9.08 -15.54 1.46
N ASN A 13 -9.58 -14.66 0.57
CA ASN A 13 -10.26 -13.42 0.94
C ASN A 13 -11.74 -13.37 0.56
N ALA A 14 -12.42 -14.51 0.41
CA ALA A 14 -13.81 -14.55 -0.06
C ALA A 14 -14.77 -13.67 0.75
N ALA A 15 -14.49 -13.50 2.05
CA ALA A 15 -15.32 -12.73 2.97
C ALA A 15 -15.22 -11.21 2.79
N THR A 16 -14.15 -10.68 2.19
CA THR A 16 -13.88 -9.23 2.16
C THR A 16 -13.66 -8.66 0.77
N ILE A 17 -13.13 -9.46 -0.17
CA ILE A 17 -12.62 -8.96 -1.45
C ILE A 17 -13.67 -8.29 -2.32
N LEU A 18 -14.93 -8.70 -2.21
CA LEU A 18 -16.01 -8.09 -2.99
C LEU A 18 -16.12 -6.59 -2.71
N GLN A 19 -16.04 -6.17 -1.44
CA GLN A 19 -16.10 -4.76 -1.09
C GLN A 19 -14.91 -3.97 -1.65
N THR A 20 -13.71 -4.56 -1.63
CA THR A 20 -12.52 -3.98 -2.25
C THR A 20 -12.79 -3.71 -3.73
N VAL A 21 -13.25 -4.73 -4.47
CA VAL A 21 -13.54 -4.64 -5.90
C VAL A 21 -14.65 -3.64 -6.21
N GLU A 22 -15.73 -3.65 -5.45
CA GLU A 22 -16.82 -2.67 -5.60
C GLU A 22 -16.31 -1.23 -5.38
N SER A 23 -15.42 -1.02 -4.41
CA SER A 23 -14.84 0.32 -4.15
C SER A 23 -13.94 0.83 -5.27
N VAL A 24 -13.24 -0.07 -5.98
CA VAL A 24 -12.45 0.27 -7.16
C VAL A 24 -13.38 0.52 -8.36
N ALA A 25 -14.37 -0.35 -8.58
CA ALA A 25 -15.33 -0.22 -9.68
C ALA A 25 -16.19 1.05 -9.57
N ALA A 26 -16.44 1.54 -8.35
CA ALA A 26 -17.21 2.75 -8.09
C ALA A 26 -16.44 4.05 -8.37
N GLN A 27 -15.14 4.00 -8.71
CA GLN A 27 -14.34 5.20 -8.96
C GLN A 27 -14.78 5.93 -10.24
N THR A 28 -14.77 7.25 -10.20
CA THR A 28 -15.19 8.12 -11.33
C THR A 28 -14.18 8.20 -12.46
N VAL A 29 -12.97 7.65 -12.28
CA VAL A 29 -11.86 7.79 -13.21
C VAL A 29 -11.94 6.79 -14.36
N VAL A 30 -11.57 7.23 -15.57
CA VAL A 30 -11.40 6.39 -16.75
C VAL A 30 -10.19 6.86 -17.57
N PRO A 31 -9.34 5.95 -18.10
CA PRO A 31 -9.39 4.48 -17.97
C PRO A 31 -8.84 3.96 -16.63
N LEU A 32 -9.47 2.90 -16.11
CA LEU A 32 -9.12 2.22 -14.87
C LEU A 32 -8.96 0.71 -15.12
N GLU A 33 -7.78 0.18 -14.82
CA GLU A 33 -7.52 -1.26 -14.81
C GLU A 33 -7.52 -1.77 -13.36
N HIS A 34 -8.23 -2.87 -13.08
CA HIS A 34 -8.18 -3.53 -11.78
C HIS A 34 -7.71 -4.97 -11.94
N LEU A 35 -6.51 -5.27 -11.44
CA LEU A 35 -5.91 -6.60 -11.47
C LEU A 35 -6.03 -7.25 -10.09
N ILE A 36 -6.69 -8.40 -10.01
CA ILE A 36 -6.65 -9.26 -8.83
C ILE A 36 -5.61 -10.34 -9.07
N MET A 37 -4.57 -10.35 -8.22
CA MET A 37 -3.47 -11.31 -8.28
C MET A 37 -3.67 -12.31 -7.13
N ASP A 38 -4.26 -13.45 -7.45
CA ASP A 38 -4.64 -14.47 -6.49
C ASP A 38 -3.61 -15.60 -6.39
N GLY A 39 -3.16 -15.87 -5.17
CA GLY A 39 -2.15 -16.88 -4.84
C GLY A 39 -2.66 -18.32 -4.82
N GLN A 40 -3.61 -18.67 -5.71
CA GLN A 40 -4.40 -19.92 -5.66
C GLN A 40 -5.19 -20.06 -4.37
N SER A 41 -6.15 -19.16 -4.15
CA SER A 41 -7.12 -19.31 -3.06
C SER A 41 -7.84 -20.65 -3.13
N THR A 42 -8.06 -21.24 -1.96
CA THR A 42 -8.81 -22.49 -1.77
C THR A 42 -10.22 -22.27 -1.24
N ASP A 43 -10.54 -21.05 -0.83
CA ASP A 43 -11.88 -20.65 -0.43
C ASP A 43 -12.72 -20.17 -1.64
N ASP A 44 -13.85 -19.54 -1.36
CA ASP A 44 -14.79 -19.04 -2.36
C ASP A 44 -14.31 -17.78 -3.13
N THR A 45 -13.04 -17.35 -3.01
CA THR A 45 -12.55 -16.09 -3.60
C THR A 45 -12.83 -16.02 -5.11
N ALA A 46 -12.50 -17.08 -5.86
CA ALA A 46 -12.74 -17.13 -7.31
C ALA A 46 -14.24 -17.00 -7.66
N ARG A 47 -15.10 -17.67 -6.87
CA ARG A 47 -16.55 -17.66 -7.07
C ARG A 47 -17.14 -16.27 -6.84
N VAL A 48 -16.68 -15.57 -5.81
CA VAL A 48 -17.15 -14.21 -5.48
C VAL A 48 -16.76 -13.19 -6.55
N LEU A 49 -15.61 -13.39 -7.22
CA LEU A 49 -15.10 -12.47 -8.22
C LEU A 49 -15.66 -12.69 -9.64
N GLN A 50 -16.32 -13.82 -9.89
CA GLN A 50 -16.77 -14.25 -11.21
C GLN A 50 -17.61 -13.20 -11.98
N ASN A 51 -18.40 -12.39 -11.27
CA ASN A 51 -19.30 -11.40 -11.86
C ASN A 51 -18.79 -9.96 -11.77
N THR A 52 -17.52 -9.78 -11.41
CA THR A 52 -16.92 -8.44 -11.30
C THR A 52 -16.22 -8.04 -12.60
N ALA A 53 -16.03 -6.74 -12.80
CA ALA A 53 -15.27 -6.22 -13.94
C ALA A 53 -13.74 -6.33 -13.75
N ALA A 54 -13.27 -6.80 -12.59
CA ALA A 54 -11.86 -6.93 -12.30
C ALA A 54 -11.24 -8.09 -13.08
N ILE A 55 -10.00 -7.90 -13.53
CA ILE A 55 -9.23 -8.93 -14.21
C ILE A 55 -8.66 -9.85 -13.13
N TYR A 56 -9.24 -11.03 -12.98
CA TYR A 56 -8.81 -12.04 -12.02
C TYR A 56 -7.79 -13.01 -12.61
N ILE A 57 -6.63 -13.13 -11.96
CA ILE A 57 -5.53 -14.02 -12.34
C ILE A 57 -5.16 -14.85 -11.10
N SER A 58 -5.35 -16.17 -11.18
CA SER A 58 -4.99 -17.11 -10.11
C SER A 58 -3.78 -17.94 -10.51
N GLU A 59 -2.67 -17.79 -9.79
CA GLU A 59 -1.42 -18.53 -10.00
C GLU A 59 -0.63 -18.67 -8.69
N PRO A 60 0.16 -19.74 -8.48
CA PRO A 60 0.90 -19.93 -7.24
C PRO A 60 1.87 -18.78 -7.01
N ASP A 61 1.94 -18.25 -5.79
CA ASP A 61 2.86 -17.17 -5.42
C ASP A 61 3.74 -17.54 -4.22
N LYS A 62 4.75 -16.69 -3.97
CA LYS A 62 5.64 -16.77 -2.80
C LYS A 62 5.19 -15.85 -1.65
N GLY A 63 3.91 -15.53 -1.61
CA GLY A 63 3.29 -14.58 -0.71
C GLY A 63 2.88 -13.27 -1.39
N MET A 64 2.18 -12.43 -0.61
CA MET A 64 1.51 -11.21 -1.06
C MET A 64 2.37 -10.27 -1.93
N TYR A 65 3.66 -10.08 -1.62
CA TYR A 65 4.53 -9.20 -2.40
C TYR A 65 4.94 -9.80 -3.76
N ASP A 66 4.93 -11.12 -3.89
CA ASP A 66 5.12 -11.78 -5.19
C ASP A 66 3.89 -11.55 -6.08
N ALA A 67 2.68 -11.68 -5.52
CA ALA A 67 1.44 -11.30 -6.19
C ALA A 67 1.43 -9.82 -6.62
N MET A 68 1.87 -8.90 -5.73
CA MET A 68 2.04 -7.48 -6.09
C MET A 68 3.03 -7.29 -7.25
N ASN A 69 4.20 -7.93 -7.20
CA ASN A 69 5.21 -7.85 -8.26
C ASN A 69 4.66 -8.33 -9.62
N LYS A 70 3.98 -9.48 -9.62
CA LYS A 70 3.33 -10.06 -10.79
C LYS A 70 2.26 -9.13 -11.36
N GLY A 71 1.50 -8.46 -10.50
CA GLY A 71 0.54 -7.43 -10.89
C GLY A 71 1.21 -6.21 -11.53
N ILE A 72 2.28 -5.69 -10.90
CA ILE A 72 3.01 -4.50 -11.41
C ILE A 72 3.56 -4.76 -12.81
N GLN A 73 4.09 -5.95 -13.04
CA GLN A 73 4.63 -6.35 -14.35
C GLN A 73 3.55 -6.43 -15.44
N ARG A 74 2.32 -6.80 -15.07
CA ARG A 74 1.19 -6.94 -16.00
C ARG A 74 0.38 -5.66 -16.19
N ALA A 75 0.47 -4.74 -15.24
CA ALA A 75 -0.26 -3.48 -15.24
C ALA A 75 0.03 -2.63 -16.48
N LYS A 76 -1.02 -2.06 -17.08
CA LYS A 76 -0.94 -1.21 -18.27
C LYS A 76 -0.96 0.28 -17.95
N GLY A 77 -1.43 0.65 -16.76
CA GLY A 77 -1.54 2.02 -16.30
C GLY A 77 -0.17 2.69 -16.09
N GLU A 78 -0.13 3.98 -16.36
CA GLU A 78 1.04 4.83 -16.09
C GLU A 78 1.25 5.08 -14.59
N VAL A 79 0.16 5.00 -13.81
CA VAL A 79 0.15 5.04 -12.35
C VAL A 79 -0.28 3.69 -11.81
N ILE A 80 0.42 3.23 -10.78
CA ILE A 80 0.13 1.97 -10.09
C ILE A 80 -0.32 2.28 -8.67
N GLY A 81 -1.48 1.75 -8.27
CA GLY A 81 -1.93 1.68 -6.89
C GLY A 81 -2.02 0.24 -6.41
N ILE A 82 -1.76 0.01 -5.12
CA ILE A 82 -1.90 -1.32 -4.51
C ILE A 82 -2.92 -1.22 -3.37
N LEU A 83 -3.97 -2.02 -3.45
CA LEU A 83 -5.06 -2.04 -2.47
C LEU A 83 -5.26 -3.49 -2.01
N ASN A 84 -5.08 -3.76 -0.71
CA ASN A 84 -5.23 -5.13 -0.19
C ASN A 84 -6.68 -5.61 -0.30
N ALA A 85 -6.88 -6.93 -0.33
CA ALA A 85 -8.19 -7.58 -0.52
C ALA A 85 -9.18 -7.42 0.65
N ASP A 86 -8.81 -6.73 1.72
CA ASP A 86 -9.65 -6.37 2.86
C ASP A 86 -9.82 -4.86 3.05
N ASP A 87 -9.18 -4.05 2.21
CA ASP A 87 -9.19 -2.60 2.23
C ASP A 87 -10.11 -2.02 1.14
N PHE A 88 -10.57 -0.78 1.30
CA PHE A 88 -11.45 -0.12 0.33
C PHE A 88 -11.25 1.40 0.28
N TYR A 89 -11.55 2.01 -0.86
CA TYR A 89 -11.42 3.46 -1.02
C TYR A 89 -12.46 4.25 -0.22
N ALA A 90 -12.05 5.41 0.28
CA ALA A 90 -12.87 6.23 1.18
C ALA A 90 -13.99 7.01 0.45
N SER A 91 -13.86 7.23 -0.85
CA SER A 91 -14.89 7.81 -1.71
C SER A 91 -14.70 7.38 -3.16
N ASN A 92 -15.69 7.64 -3.99
CA ASN A 92 -15.69 7.34 -5.43
C ASN A 92 -14.77 8.29 -6.25
N THR A 93 -14.14 9.28 -5.61
CA THR A 93 -13.31 10.31 -6.25
C THR A 93 -11.84 10.23 -5.81
N VAL A 94 -11.44 9.18 -5.10
CA VAL A 94 -10.07 9.01 -4.60
C VAL A 94 -9.08 8.96 -5.75
N LEU A 95 -9.33 8.12 -6.76
CA LEU A 95 -8.39 7.96 -7.88
C LEU A 95 -8.32 9.20 -8.76
N GLU A 96 -9.44 9.89 -8.98
CA GLU A 96 -9.49 11.16 -9.70
C GLU A 96 -8.59 12.22 -9.05
N LYS A 97 -8.70 12.40 -7.73
CA LYS A 97 -7.86 13.33 -6.96
C LYS A 97 -6.38 12.96 -6.99
N VAL A 98 -6.08 11.66 -6.93
CA VAL A 98 -4.70 11.15 -7.05
C VAL A 98 -4.11 11.51 -8.41
N LEU A 99 -4.82 11.24 -9.51
CA LEU A 99 -4.35 11.59 -10.85
C LEU A 99 -4.22 13.09 -11.07
N GLN A 100 -5.18 13.88 -10.59
CA GLN A 100 -5.10 15.33 -10.63
C GLN A 100 -3.83 15.84 -9.91
N LEU A 101 -3.46 15.25 -8.78
CA LEU A 101 -2.24 15.63 -8.07
C LEU A 101 -0.98 15.24 -8.86
N PHE A 102 -0.97 14.07 -9.51
CA PHE A 102 0.12 13.67 -10.40
C PHE A 102 0.32 14.64 -11.58
N GLU A 103 -0.78 15.12 -12.17
CA GLU A 103 -0.76 16.04 -13.31
C GLU A 103 -0.34 17.46 -12.89
N THR A 104 -0.80 17.94 -11.74
CA THR A 104 -0.53 19.32 -11.28
C THR A 104 0.86 19.51 -10.64
N THR A 105 1.46 18.46 -10.09
CA THR A 105 2.76 18.55 -9.40
C THR A 105 3.90 17.86 -10.14
N GLU A 106 3.59 17.15 -11.22
CA GLU A 106 4.52 16.26 -11.93
C GLU A 106 5.29 15.29 -11.01
N CYS A 107 4.72 14.94 -9.84
CA CYS A 107 5.39 14.05 -8.90
C CYS A 107 5.54 12.61 -9.45
N ASP A 108 6.40 11.83 -8.81
CA ASP A 108 6.67 10.44 -9.16
C ASP A 108 5.84 9.46 -8.30
N ALA A 109 5.41 9.90 -7.12
CA ALA A 109 4.43 9.18 -6.28
C ALA A 109 3.50 10.14 -5.53
N VAL A 110 2.27 9.67 -5.27
CA VAL A 110 1.25 10.33 -4.47
C VAL A 110 0.91 9.47 -3.27
N TYR A 111 0.69 10.08 -2.11
CA TYR A 111 0.08 9.40 -0.97
C TYR A 111 -0.87 10.30 -0.19
N GLY A 112 -1.69 9.66 0.63
CA GLY A 112 -2.58 10.36 1.55
C GLY A 112 -2.74 9.61 2.86
N ASP A 113 -3.78 9.98 3.60
CA ASP A 113 -4.08 9.45 4.91
C ASP A 113 -4.92 8.18 4.82
N LEU A 114 -4.92 7.36 5.86
CA LEU A 114 -5.84 6.21 5.96
C LEU A 114 -6.49 6.11 7.33
N VAL A 115 -7.58 5.37 7.39
CA VAL A 115 -8.32 5.10 8.62
C VAL A 115 -8.41 3.62 8.87
N TYR A 116 -8.06 3.18 10.07
CA TYR A 116 -8.27 1.82 10.54
C TYR A 116 -9.70 1.65 11.02
N VAL A 117 -10.40 0.65 10.50
CA VAL A 117 -11.77 0.30 10.88
C VAL A 117 -11.82 -1.11 11.47
N GLN A 118 -12.83 -1.42 12.27
CA GLN A 118 -12.97 -2.77 12.84
C GLN A 118 -13.24 -3.79 11.73
N LYS A 119 -12.68 -5.00 11.87
CA LYS A 119 -12.86 -6.11 10.94
C LYS A 119 -14.34 -6.41 10.67
N ASP A 120 -15.12 -6.50 11.75
CA ASP A 120 -16.53 -6.93 11.71
C ASP A 120 -17.52 -5.77 11.60
N ASN A 121 -17.06 -4.53 11.78
CA ASN A 121 -17.90 -3.34 11.63
C ASN A 121 -17.08 -2.15 11.13
N VAL A 122 -17.10 -1.95 9.81
CA VAL A 122 -16.34 -0.90 9.13
C VAL A 122 -16.78 0.52 9.49
N ALA A 123 -17.98 0.69 10.08
CA ALA A 123 -18.42 2.01 10.56
C ALA A 123 -17.73 2.42 11.88
N LYS A 124 -17.10 1.47 12.59
CA LYS A 124 -16.36 1.76 13.82
C LYS A 124 -14.89 2.01 13.51
N VAL A 125 -14.48 3.27 13.66
CA VAL A 125 -13.08 3.69 13.52
C VAL A 125 -12.27 3.25 14.75
N GLN A 126 -11.09 2.68 14.51
CA GLN A 126 -10.11 2.34 15.55
C GLN A 126 -8.95 3.34 15.64
N ARG A 127 -8.49 3.88 14.49
CA ARG A 127 -7.32 4.76 14.44
C ARG A 127 -7.29 5.57 13.15
N TYR A 128 -6.91 6.84 13.25
CA TYR A 128 -6.58 7.67 12.09
C TYR A 128 -5.07 7.66 11.86
N TRP A 129 -4.64 7.41 10.63
CA TRP A 129 -3.24 7.57 10.22
C TRP A 129 -3.11 8.76 9.28
N VAL A 130 -2.86 9.93 9.88
CA VAL A 130 -2.43 11.12 9.14
C VAL A 130 -0.95 10.95 8.78
N ALA A 131 -0.65 10.80 7.49
CA ALA A 131 0.70 10.58 6.99
C ALA A 131 1.57 11.84 7.19
N GLY A 132 1.00 13.00 6.86
CA GLY A 132 1.66 14.30 6.84
C GLY A 132 2.66 14.44 5.69
N ALA A 133 2.97 15.68 5.33
CA ALA A 133 3.92 15.98 4.27
C ALA A 133 5.33 15.44 4.58
N TYR A 134 6.01 14.94 3.54
CA TYR A 134 7.37 14.43 3.64
C TYR A 134 8.36 15.57 3.88
N THR A 135 9.32 15.33 4.76
CA THR A 135 10.49 16.19 4.95
C THR A 135 11.76 15.36 4.75
N PRO A 136 12.79 15.87 4.08
CA PRO A 136 14.05 15.14 3.89
C PRO A 136 14.59 14.57 5.20
N GLY A 137 14.90 13.27 5.19
CA GLY A 137 15.37 12.55 6.38
C GLY A 137 14.28 12.12 7.36
N ALA A 138 12.99 12.28 7.05
CA ALA A 138 11.89 11.83 7.91
C ALA A 138 11.92 10.31 8.18
N PHE A 139 12.43 9.51 7.24
CA PHE A 139 12.64 8.06 7.44
C PHE A 139 13.58 7.76 8.59
N LEU A 140 14.63 8.57 8.81
CA LEU A 140 15.54 8.44 9.96
C LEU A 140 14.82 8.70 11.29
N LYS A 141 13.69 9.40 11.25
CA LYS A 141 12.80 9.70 12.39
C LYS A 141 11.58 8.77 12.45
N GLY A 142 11.62 7.64 11.72
CA GLY A 142 10.57 6.62 11.75
C GLY A 142 9.31 6.95 10.96
N TRP A 143 9.36 7.93 10.05
CA TRP A 143 8.27 8.21 9.11
C TRP A 143 8.23 7.20 7.97
N MET A 144 7.03 6.87 7.52
CA MET A 144 6.73 6.21 6.25
C MET A 144 5.29 6.59 5.87
N PRO A 145 4.98 6.73 4.56
CA PRO A 145 3.59 6.85 4.15
C PRO A 145 2.87 5.51 4.35
N PRO A 146 1.53 5.52 4.48
CA PRO A 146 0.75 4.28 4.51
C PRO A 146 0.82 3.56 3.16
N HIS A 147 1.21 2.28 3.16
CA HIS A 147 1.38 1.51 1.92
C HIS A 147 0.11 1.47 1.04
N PRO A 148 -1.11 1.22 1.58
CA PRO A 148 -2.32 1.17 0.74
C PRO A 148 -2.69 2.50 0.08
N THR A 149 -2.12 3.62 0.56
CA THR A 149 -2.37 4.94 -0.01
C THR A 149 -1.25 5.40 -0.93
N PHE A 150 -0.21 4.60 -1.15
CA PHE A 150 0.98 4.97 -1.92
C PHE A 150 0.84 4.58 -3.39
N PHE A 151 0.50 5.57 -4.21
CA PHE A 151 0.40 5.44 -5.67
C PHE A 151 1.72 5.88 -6.31
N VAL A 152 2.21 5.15 -7.29
CA VAL A 152 3.55 5.38 -7.86
C VAL A 152 3.49 5.27 -9.37
N ARG A 153 4.19 6.16 -10.09
CA ARG A 153 4.33 6.03 -11.54
C ARG A 153 5.04 4.72 -11.89
N LYS A 154 4.53 4.00 -12.90
CA LYS A 154 5.09 2.72 -13.35
C LYS A 154 6.59 2.79 -13.66
N LYS A 155 7.03 3.90 -14.28
CA LYS A 155 8.46 4.17 -14.57
C LYS A 155 9.38 4.08 -13.34
N VAL A 156 8.88 4.35 -12.14
CA VAL A 156 9.68 4.28 -10.89
C VAL A 156 9.98 2.83 -10.53
N TYR A 157 8.99 1.93 -10.70
CA TYR A 157 9.19 0.50 -10.54
C TYR A 157 10.15 -0.07 -11.60
N GLU A 158 10.01 0.37 -12.85
CA GLU A 158 10.90 -0.04 -13.95
C GLU A 158 12.34 0.42 -13.73
N GLN A 159 12.52 1.65 -13.22
CA GLN A 159 13.84 2.23 -13.01
C GLN A 159 14.53 1.68 -11.75
N TYR A 160 13.81 1.51 -10.65
CA TYR A 160 14.41 1.22 -9.36
C TYR A 160 14.17 -0.21 -8.87
N GLY A 161 13.29 -0.97 -9.52
CA GLY A 161 12.98 -2.36 -9.19
C GLY A 161 11.71 -2.52 -8.33
N LEU A 162 11.22 -3.76 -8.26
CA LEU A 162 9.97 -4.15 -7.60
C LEU A 162 10.16 -4.41 -6.09
N PHE A 163 9.17 -5.02 -5.42
CA PHE A 163 9.28 -5.41 -4.01
C PHE A 163 10.33 -6.51 -3.82
N ASN A 164 11.13 -6.39 -2.76
CA ASN A 164 12.10 -7.40 -2.38
C ASN A 164 11.44 -8.51 -1.53
N LEU A 165 11.31 -9.71 -2.11
CA LEU A 165 10.63 -10.85 -1.49
C LEU A 165 11.37 -11.41 -0.27
N ASP A 166 12.69 -11.18 -0.15
CA ASP A 166 13.50 -11.70 0.96
C ASP A 166 13.23 -10.96 2.29
N LEU A 167 12.50 -9.84 2.25
CA LEU A 167 12.21 -9.01 3.41
C LEU A 167 10.88 -9.37 4.09
N GLY A 168 10.03 -10.21 3.48
CA GLY A 168 8.69 -10.51 3.97
C GLY A 168 7.91 -9.24 4.34
N THR A 169 7.33 -9.16 5.55
CA THR A 169 6.49 -8.03 6.00
C THR A 169 7.16 -6.64 6.07
N ALA A 170 8.44 -6.52 5.71
CA ALA A 170 9.14 -5.23 5.60
C ALA A 170 9.39 -4.81 4.14
N ALA A 171 8.87 -5.55 3.16
CA ALA A 171 9.10 -5.27 1.75
C ALA A 171 8.47 -3.94 1.31
N ASP A 172 7.30 -3.57 1.86
CA ASP A 172 6.68 -2.26 1.65
C ASP A 172 7.54 -1.13 2.23
N TYR A 173 8.04 -1.30 3.45
CA TYR A 173 8.94 -0.37 4.10
C TYR A 173 10.23 -0.20 3.30
N GLU A 174 10.82 -1.29 2.81
CA GLU A 174 12.02 -1.23 1.97
C GLU A 174 11.78 -0.51 0.66
N LEU A 175 10.70 -0.83 -0.05
CA LEU A 175 10.37 -0.20 -1.32
C LEU A 175 10.25 1.32 -1.14
N MET A 176 9.49 1.75 -0.14
CA MET A 176 9.30 3.18 0.17
C MET A 176 10.60 3.83 0.64
N LEU A 177 11.42 3.16 1.45
CA LEU A 177 12.75 3.66 1.85
C LEU A 177 13.65 3.85 0.63
N ARG A 178 13.71 2.85 -0.26
CA ARG A 178 14.50 2.89 -1.49
C ARG A 178 14.05 4.02 -2.41
N PHE A 179 12.76 4.11 -2.70
CA PHE A 179 12.24 5.14 -3.59
C PHE A 179 12.40 6.55 -3.01
N ILE A 180 11.96 6.76 -1.76
CA ILE A 180 11.84 8.10 -1.19
C ILE A 180 13.15 8.57 -0.58
N HIS A 181 13.81 7.73 0.21
CA HIS A 181 14.99 8.16 0.98
C HIS A 181 16.28 8.01 0.20
N LYS A 182 16.46 6.89 -0.52
CA LYS A 182 17.67 6.64 -1.31
C LYS A 182 17.66 7.37 -2.64
N TYR A 183 16.59 7.23 -3.42
CA TYR A 183 16.51 7.82 -4.77
C TYR A 183 15.84 9.20 -4.81
N GLY A 184 15.20 9.65 -3.73
CA GLY A 184 14.68 11.00 -3.63
C GLY A 184 13.57 11.32 -4.62
N ILE A 185 12.69 10.36 -4.94
CA ILE A 185 11.59 10.59 -5.89
C ILE A 185 10.70 11.77 -5.45
N ARG A 186 10.10 12.47 -6.42
CA ARG A 186 9.21 13.60 -6.12
C ARG A 186 7.89 13.08 -5.56
N LEU A 187 7.44 13.68 -4.45
CA LEU A 187 6.25 13.25 -3.73
C LEU A 187 5.15 14.30 -3.73
N GLY A 188 3.93 13.89 -4.05
CA GLY A 188 2.70 14.62 -3.78
C GLY A 188 2.01 14.08 -2.53
N TYR A 189 1.68 14.95 -1.58
CA TYR A 189 0.86 14.60 -0.42
C TYR A 189 -0.56 15.13 -0.60
N LEU A 190 -1.54 14.24 -0.54
CA LEU A 190 -2.96 14.56 -0.54
C LEU A 190 -3.50 14.45 0.90
N PRO A 191 -3.76 15.56 1.60
CA PRO A 191 -4.17 15.57 3.02
C PRO A 191 -5.65 15.17 3.19
N GLN A 192 -5.99 13.97 2.74
CA GLN A 192 -7.33 13.39 2.79
C GLN A 192 -7.22 11.90 3.08
N THR A 193 -8.25 11.34 3.72
CA THR A 193 -8.38 9.89 3.86
C THR A 193 -8.65 9.28 2.50
N LEU A 194 -7.75 8.43 2.02
CA LEU A 194 -7.89 7.74 0.73
C LEU A 194 -8.43 6.32 0.90
N VAL A 195 -8.03 5.64 1.98
CA VAL A 195 -8.31 4.22 2.21
C VAL A 195 -8.85 3.99 3.62
N TYR A 196 -9.86 3.13 3.71
CA TYR A 196 -10.24 2.46 4.94
C TYR A 196 -9.57 1.09 4.98
N MET A 197 -8.78 0.86 6.03
CA MET A 197 -8.01 -0.37 6.24
C MET A 197 -8.67 -1.21 7.34
N ARG A 198 -9.01 -2.47 7.08
CA ARG A 198 -9.57 -3.34 8.12
C ARG A 198 -8.48 -3.74 9.11
N ALA A 199 -8.82 -3.67 10.40
CA ALA A 199 -7.94 -4.15 11.45
C ALA A 199 -7.85 -5.69 11.43
N GLY A 200 -6.64 -6.24 11.59
CA GLY A 200 -6.43 -7.69 11.61
C GLY A 200 -5.31 -8.19 10.69
N GLY A 201 -4.65 -7.29 9.94
CA GLY A 201 -3.50 -7.66 9.10
C GLY A 201 -2.36 -8.31 9.88
N ALA A 202 -1.56 -9.13 9.18
CA ALA A 202 -0.48 -9.95 9.72
C ALA A 202 0.60 -9.19 10.52
N SER A 203 0.64 -7.85 10.42
CA SER A 203 1.60 -6.97 11.08
C SER A 203 1.20 -6.49 12.49
N ASN A 204 0.04 -6.91 13.01
CA ASN A 204 -0.44 -6.56 14.35
C ASN A 204 -0.09 -7.57 15.47
N GLU A 205 0.76 -8.56 15.21
CA GLU A 205 1.08 -9.58 16.21
C GLU A 205 2.22 -9.22 17.19
N SER A 206 2.24 -9.96 18.31
CA SER A 206 3.10 -9.99 19.51
C SER A 206 4.45 -9.25 19.55
N LEU A 207 4.97 -9.02 20.77
CA LEU A 207 6.30 -8.45 21.01
C LEU A 207 7.43 -9.13 20.21
N LEU A 208 7.36 -10.46 20.03
CA LEU A 208 8.32 -11.24 19.24
C LEU A 208 8.25 -10.92 17.73
N ALA A 209 7.04 -10.73 17.19
CA ALA A 209 6.86 -10.30 15.80
C ALA A 209 7.41 -8.88 15.60
N ARG A 210 7.29 -7.99 16.60
CA ARG A 210 7.90 -6.64 16.57
C ARG A 210 9.44 -6.69 16.56
N PHE A 211 10.06 -7.58 17.33
CA PHE A 211 11.53 -7.78 17.27
C PHE A 211 12.00 -8.30 15.91
N LYS A 212 11.29 -9.28 15.32
CA LYS A 212 11.60 -9.77 13.96
C LYS A 212 11.40 -8.68 12.91
N ALA A 213 10.34 -7.87 13.03
CA ALA A 213 10.09 -6.72 12.16
C ALA A 213 11.24 -5.69 12.24
N ASN A 214 11.73 -5.37 13.44
CA ASN A 214 12.87 -4.46 13.60
C ASN A 214 14.16 -4.96 12.91
N ARG A 215 14.44 -6.27 12.94
CA ARG A 215 15.59 -6.84 12.23
C ARG A 215 15.44 -6.71 10.71
N LYS A 216 14.24 -6.92 10.19
CA LYS A 216 13.93 -6.78 8.76
C LYS A 216 13.95 -5.32 8.31
N ASP A 217 13.49 -4.40 9.15
CA ASP A 217 13.64 -2.97 8.92
C ASP A 217 15.13 -2.60 8.80
N VAL A 218 16.00 -3.07 9.72
CA VAL A 218 17.47 -2.86 9.59
C VAL A 218 18.01 -3.44 8.28
N MET A 219 17.54 -4.63 7.89
CA MET A 219 17.93 -5.25 6.64
C MET A 219 17.53 -4.39 5.43
N ALA A 220 16.35 -3.77 5.44
CA ALA A 220 15.90 -2.85 4.39
C ALA A 220 16.86 -1.68 4.18
N TRP A 221 17.45 -1.13 5.25
CA TRP A 221 18.51 -0.12 5.14
C TRP A 221 19.79 -0.71 4.54
N LYS A 222 20.25 -1.86 5.06
CA LYS A 222 21.50 -2.51 4.64
C LYS A 222 21.50 -2.91 3.17
N VAL A 223 20.43 -3.56 2.68
CA VAL A 223 20.32 -3.98 1.26
C VAL A 223 20.33 -2.78 0.31
N ASN A 224 19.97 -1.60 0.82
CA ASN A 224 20.03 -0.35 0.07
C ASN A 224 21.36 0.39 0.19
N GLY A 225 22.35 -0.13 0.91
CA GLY A 225 23.63 0.54 1.16
C GLY A 225 23.51 1.71 2.14
N LEU A 226 22.45 1.75 2.95
CA LEU A 226 22.17 2.81 3.91
C LEU A 226 22.43 2.33 5.34
N GLN A 227 22.74 3.27 6.23
CA GLN A 227 22.91 2.99 7.67
C GLN A 227 21.88 3.77 8.48
N PRO A 228 20.95 3.08 9.18
CA PRO A 228 20.02 3.77 10.07
C PRO A 228 20.77 4.32 11.29
N LYS A 229 20.27 5.40 11.87
CA LYS A 229 20.81 5.87 13.15
C LYS A 229 20.31 4.95 14.28
N TRP A 230 21.05 4.91 15.39
CA TRP A 230 20.73 4.05 16.53
C TRP A 230 19.29 4.24 17.06
N TYR A 231 18.73 5.45 16.91
CA TYR A 231 17.37 5.78 17.35
C TYR A 231 16.27 5.54 16.30
N THR A 232 16.62 5.30 15.03
CA THR A 232 15.65 5.23 13.92
C THR A 232 14.62 4.11 14.12
N LEU A 233 15.03 2.98 14.70
CA LEU A 233 14.16 1.84 14.95
C LEU A 233 13.19 2.08 16.12
N TYR A 234 13.58 2.91 17.09
CA TYR A 234 12.75 3.23 18.27
C TYR A 234 11.80 4.40 18.01
N ALA A 235 12.17 5.31 17.10
CA ALA A 235 11.34 6.45 16.72
C ALA A 235 10.02 6.03 16.02
N LYS A 236 10.04 4.92 15.26
CA LYS A 236 8.88 4.44 14.49
C LYS A 236 7.70 4.01 15.39
N PRO A 237 7.87 3.16 16.42
CA PRO A 237 6.80 2.89 17.40
C PRO A 237 6.30 4.13 18.13
N LEU A 238 7.19 5.04 18.54
CA LEU A 238 6.82 6.24 19.29
C LEU A 238 5.94 7.19 18.47
N ARG A 239 6.22 7.33 17.18
CA ARG A 239 5.41 8.17 16.28
C ARG A 239 3.98 7.64 16.10
N LYS A 240 3.79 6.32 16.17
CA LYS A 240 2.45 5.69 16.08
C LYS A 240 1.55 6.03 17.27
N LEU A 241 2.11 6.38 18.43
CA LEU A 241 1.30 6.75 19.61
C LEU A 241 0.47 8.00 19.34
N ASN A 242 1.01 8.98 18.61
CA ASN A 242 0.32 10.23 18.28
C ASN A 242 -0.87 10.03 17.32
N GLN A 243 -1.02 8.86 16.72
CA GLN A 243 -2.12 8.52 15.80
C GLN A 243 -3.40 8.11 16.53
N PHE A 244 -3.34 7.83 17.84
CA PHE A 244 -4.51 7.49 18.65
C PHE A 244 -5.24 8.73 19.20
N TRP A 245 -4.64 9.92 19.10
CA TRP A 245 -5.15 11.15 19.73
C TRP A 245 -5.55 12.23 18.73
N LYS A 246 -5.35 12.00 17.43
CA LYS A 246 -5.76 12.90 16.35
C LYS A 246 -6.96 12.27 15.65
N GLY A 247 -8.15 12.59 16.12
CA GLY A 247 -9.44 12.31 15.49
C GLY A 247 -10.21 13.61 15.37
#